data_AF-A0A8T4W5B6-F1
#
_entry.id   AF-A0A8T4W5B6-F1
#
_cell.length_a   1.000
_cell.length_b   1.000
_cell.length_c   1.000
_cell.angle_alpha   90.00
_cell.angle_beta   90.00
_cell.angle_gamma   90.00
#
_symmetry.space_group_name_H-M   'P 1'
#
loop_
_entity.id
_entity.type
_entity.pdbx_description
1 polymer ?
#
loop_
_entity_poly.entity_id
_entity_poly.type
_entity_poly.pdbx_seq_one_letter_code
_entity_poly.pdbx_strand_id
1 'polypeptide(L)'
;MDDTEWLAILAMGGLFLAAQFIALAAIQPFEAAGVQAFENPDDPANILQIVLVVIVFTALILFIARYKQNIIKYIILFVFFFSLLYIFEAFLLILTSHGLASTIGAFAFAIGGIILLLLHPEWYVVDSIGVLMAGGIIAIFGTSLSIPLIIALLVILAIYDAISVYKTKH
;
A
#
# COMPACT_ATOMS: atom_id res chain seq x y z
N MET A 1 -16.53 -26.72 12.03
CA MET A 1 -16.02 -25.67 11.14
C MET A 1 -16.81 -25.83 9.87
N ASP A 2 -17.68 -24.88 9.57
CA ASP A 2 -18.53 -24.95 8.38
C ASP A 2 -17.66 -24.87 7.12
N ASP A 3 -18.08 -25.48 6.02
CA ASP A 3 -17.34 -25.49 4.74
C ASP A 3 -17.04 -24.05 4.25
N THR A 4 -17.88 -23.09 4.63
CA THR A 4 -17.72 -21.65 4.39
C THR A 4 -16.60 -21.00 5.21
N GLU A 5 -16.28 -21.51 6.40
CA GLU A 5 -15.22 -20.94 7.27
C GLU A 5 -13.82 -21.23 6.71
N TRP A 6 -13.60 -22.44 6.19
CA TRP A 6 -12.34 -22.80 5.53
C TRP A 6 -12.09 -21.97 4.27
N LEU A 7 -13.14 -21.71 3.48
CA LEU A 7 -13.06 -20.88 2.29
C LEU A 7 -12.65 -19.44 2.64
N ALA A 8 -13.21 -18.85 3.70
CA ALA A 8 -12.84 -17.50 4.13
C ALA A 8 -11.38 -17.41 4.60
N ILE A 9 -10.91 -18.39 5.38
CA ILE A 9 -9.51 -18.44 5.85
C ILE A 9 -8.55 -18.59 4.67
N LEU A 10 -8.86 -19.50 3.73
CA LEU A 10 -8.05 -19.70 2.53
C LEU A 10 -8.06 -18.47 1.62
N ALA A 11 -9.20 -17.79 1.47
CA ALA A 11 -9.29 -16.56 0.69
C ALA A 11 -8.40 -15.46 1.29
N MET A 12 -8.46 -15.25 2.60
CA MET A 12 -7.60 -14.27 3.28
C MET A 12 -6.11 -14.60 3.13
N GLY A 13 -5.73 -15.87 3.32
CA GLY A 13 -4.36 -16.33 3.06
C GLY A 13 -3.95 -16.15 1.59
N GLY A 14 -4.88 -16.36 0.67
CA GLY A 14 -4.69 -16.12 -0.76
C GLY A 14 -4.43 -14.66 -1.09
N LEU A 15 -5.20 -13.72 -0.52
CA LEU A 15 -4.98 -12.27 -0.69
C LEU A 15 -3.62 -11.84 -0.14
N PHE A 16 -3.20 -12.38 1.02
CA PHE A 16 -1.87 -12.17 1.58
C PHE A 16 -0.78 -12.64 0.60
N LEU A 17 -0.85 -13.88 0.10
CA LEU A 17 0.15 -14.38 -0.84
C LEU A 17 0.14 -13.60 -2.17
N ALA A 18 -1.03 -13.20 -2.65
CA ALA A 18 -1.17 -12.40 -3.86
C ALA A 18 -0.46 -11.05 -3.73
N ALA A 19 -0.61 -10.35 -2.61
CA ALA A 19 0.11 -9.10 -2.36
C ALA A 19 1.63 -9.31 -2.39
N GLN A 20 2.11 -10.48 -1.94
CA GLN A 20 3.54 -10.78 -1.83
C GLN A 20 4.12 -11.09 -3.22
N PHE A 21 3.39 -11.83 -4.04
CA PHE A 21 3.76 -12.05 -5.43
C PHE A 21 3.75 -10.75 -6.25
N ILE A 22 2.76 -9.89 -6.04
CA ILE A 22 2.72 -8.56 -6.67
C ILE A 22 3.92 -7.73 -6.23
N ALA A 23 4.25 -7.74 -4.93
CA ALA A 23 5.40 -7.03 -4.41
C ALA A 23 6.71 -7.49 -5.07
N LEU A 24 6.93 -8.81 -5.14
CA LEU A 24 8.11 -9.37 -5.81
C LEU A 24 8.17 -8.99 -7.29
N ALA A 25 7.04 -9.01 -7.99
CA ALA A 25 6.95 -8.56 -9.38
C ALA A 25 7.17 -7.05 -9.52
N ALA A 26 6.87 -6.25 -8.49
CA ALA A 26 7.00 -4.81 -8.47
C ALA A 26 8.40 -4.30 -8.14
N ILE A 27 9.30 -5.12 -7.54
CA ILE A 27 10.66 -4.71 -7.16
C ILE A 27 11.43 -4.10 -8.33
N GLN A 28 11.61 -4.86 -9.43
CA GLN A 28 12.35 -4.39 -10.60
C GLN A 28 11.71 -3.14 -11.26
N PRO A 29 10.38 -3.10 -11.50
CA PRO A 29 9.72 -1.88 -11.97
C PRO A 29 9.96 -0.66 -11.09
N PHE A 30 9.94 -0.83 -9.77
CA PHE A 30 10.05 0.28 -8.83
C PHE A 30 11.50 0.80 -8.77
N GLU A 31 12.48 -0.08 -8.79
CA GLU A 31 13.90 0.30 -8.89
C GLU A 31 14.18 1.04 -10.21
N ALA A 32 13.65 0.54 -11.33
CA ALA A 32 13.80 1.18 -12.63
C ALA A 32 13.13 2.56 -12.70
N ALA A 33 12.00 2.73 -12.01
CA ALA A 33 11.31 4.01 -11.88
C ALA A 33 11.92 4.93 -10.80
N GLY A 34 12.97 4.49 -10.10
CA GLY A 34 13.59 5.26 -9.02
C GLY A 34 12.67 5.47 -7.80
N VAL A 35 11.66 4.62 -7.63
CA VAL A 35 10.71 4.70 -6.52
C VAL A 35 11.35 4.08 -5.29
N GLN A 36 11.98 4.94 -4.48
CA GLN A 36 12.55 4.60 -3.18
C GLN A 36 12.10 5.60 -2.13
N ALA A 37 11.81 5.11 -0.92
CA ALA A 37 11.38 5.94 0.20
C ALA A 37 12.56 6.61 0.92
N PHE A 38 13.75 5.98 0.90
CA PHE A 38 14.95 6.45 1.59
C PHE A 38 16.18 6.33 0.69
N GLU A 39 17.07 7.31 0.76
CA GLU A 39 18.34 7.30 0.00
C GLU A 39 19.34 6.28 0.55
N ASN A 40 19.40 6.15 1.89
CA ASN A 40 20.27 5.19 2.57
C ASN A 40 19.45 4.15 3.34
N PRO A 41 19.30 2.92 2.83
CA PRO A 41 18.52 1.87 3.46
C PRO A 41 19.02 1.41 4.83
N ASP A 42 20.27 1.69 5.18
CA ASP A 42 20.93 1.28 6.44
C ASP A 42 20.86 2.33 7.56
N ASP A 43 20.24 3.49 7.31
CA ASP A 43 20.09 4.52 8.33
C ASP A 43 18.99 4.16 9.35
N PRO A 44 19.30 3.97 10.64
CA PRO A 44 18.30 3.70 11.67
C PRO A 44 17.28 4.83 11.84
N ALA A 45 17.58 6.05 11.39
CA ALA A 45 16.61 7.15 11.38
C ALA A 45 15.38 6.84 10.52
N ASN A 46 15.49 5.98 9.51
CA ASN A 46 14.37 5.60 8.64
C ASN A 46 13.21 4.97 9.43
N ILE A 47 13.50 4.17 10.47
CA ILE A 47 12.46 3.58 11.33
C ILE A 47 11.64 4.69 12.01
N LEU A 48 12.33 5.68 12.58
CA LEU A 48 11.67 6.80 13.24
C LEU A 48 10.85 7.63 12.25
N GLN A 49 11.38 7.86 11.05
CA GLN A 49 10.67 8.58 9.98
C GLN A 49 9.37 7.85 9.59
N ILE A 50 9.40 6.53 9.42
CA ILE A 50 8.20 5.72 9.10
C ILE A 50 7.14 5.87 10.19
N VAL A 51 7.53 5.63 11.45
CA VAL A 51 6.60 5.73 12.58
C VAL A 51 6.01 7.13 12.68
N LEU A 52 6.83 8.17 12.52
CA LEU A 52 6.38 9.56 12.53
C LEU A 52 5.41 9.85 11.40
N VAL A 53 5.71 9.43 10.17
CA VAL A 53 4.85 9.63 9.00
C VAL A 53 3.50 8.94 9.20
N VAL A 54 3.48 7.71 9.72
CA VAL A 54 2.23 7.00 10.03
C VAL A 54 1.41 7.79 11.06
N ILE A 55 2.03 8.24 12.16
CA ILE A 55 1.33 9.02 13.20
C ILE A 55 0.79 10.33 12.63
N VAL A 56 1.60 11.08 11.88
CA VAL A 56 1.21 12.37 11.28
C VAL A 56 0.08 12.17 10.26
N PHE A 57 0.18 11.15 9.40
CA PHE A 57 -0.82 10.86 8.40
C PHE A 57 -2.15 10.45 9.04
N THR A 58 -2.13 9.55 10.04
CA THR A 58 -3.32 9.18 10.79
C THR A 58 -3.92 10.39 11.53
N ALA A 59 -3.10 11.20 12.20
CA ALA A 59 -3.57 12.40 12.88
C ALA A 59 -4.21 13.41 11.90
N LEU A 60 -3.63 13.58 10.71
CA LEU A 60 -4.17 14.43 9.65
C LEU A 60 -5.54 13.93 9.18
N ILE A 61 -5.69 12.62 8.93
CA ILE A 61 -6.98 12.04 8.54
C ILE A 61 -8.03 12.29 9.62
N LEU A 62 -7.70 12.01 10.89
CA LEU A 62 -8.62 12.20 12.02
C LEU A 62 -8.97 13.67 12.24
N PHE A 63 -8.00 14.57 12.06
CA PHE A 63 -8.22 16.01 12.14
C PHE A 63 -9.22 16.47 11.10
N ILE A 64 -9.06 16.07 9.84
CA ILE A 64 -10.00 16.44 8.76
C ILE A 64 -11.39 15.81 8.99
N ALA A 65 -11.41 14.56 9.44
CA ALA A 65 -12.64 13.84 9.76
C ALA A 65 -13.50 14.54 10.81
N ARG A 66 -12.85 15.21 11.78
CA ARG A 66 -13.53 15.99 12.82
C ARG A 66 -14.34 17.17 12.26
N TYR A 67 -13.93 17.76 11.13
CA TYR A 67 -14.61 18.93 10.55
C TYR A 67 -15.58 18.55 9.44
N LYS A 68 -15.20 17.64 8.53
CA LYS A 68 -15.97 17.32 7.32
C LYS A 68 -15.83 15.85 6.91
N GLN A 69 -16.75 15.01 7.39
CA GLN A 69 -16.81 13.58 7.05
C GLN A 69 -16.87 13.32 5.53
N ASN A 70 -17.58 14.17 4.77
CA ASN A 70 -17.73 14.02 3.32
C ASN A 70 -16.41 14.23 2.55
N ILE A 71 -15.44 14.98 3.11
CA ILE A 71 -14.15 15.25 2.46
C ILE A 71 -13.24 14.02 2.52
N ILE A 72 -13.36 13.19 3.57
CA ILE A 72 -12.52 12.00 3.77
C ILE A 72 -12.60 11.08 2.54
N LYS A 73 -13.81 10.85 2.00
CA LYS A 73 -14.00 10.02 0.80
C LYS A 73 -13.15 10.51 -0.37
N TYR A 74 -13.15 11.81 -0.64
CA TYR A 74 -12.37 12.39 -1.73
C TYR A 74 -10.87 12.32 -1.48
N ILE A 75 -10.43 12.51 -0.23
CA ILE A 75 -9.02 12.35 0.14
C ILE A 75 -8.56 10.91 -0.06
N ILE A 76 -9.34 9.93 0.38
CA ILE A 76 -8.99 8.51 0.21
C ILE A 76 -8.93 8.17 -1.27
N LEU A 77 -9.93 8.57 -2.07
CA LEU A 77 -9.92 8.34 -3.52
C LEU A 77 -8.73 9.02 -4.20
N PHE A 78 -8.33 10.20 -3.74
CA PHE A 78 -7.15 10.90 -4.24
C PHE A 78 -5.85 10.15 -3.90
N VAL A 79 -5.69 9.70 -2.66
CA VAL A 79 -4.52 8.89 -2.25
C VAL A 79 -4.48 7.58 -3.03
N PHE A 80 -5.63 6.93 -3.24
CA PHE A 80 -5.74 5.71 -4.03
C PHE A 80 -5.37 5.96 -5.50
N PHE A 81 -5.82 7.08 -6.06
CA PHE A 81 -5.51 7.46 -7.44
C PHE A 81 -4.00 7.61 -7.64
N PHE A 82 -3.33 8.38 -6.78
CA PHE A 82 -1.88 8.54 -6.85
C PHE A 82 -1.16 7.21 -6.64
N SER A 83 -1.59 6.41 -5.67
CA SER A 83 -0.98 5.10 -5.43
C SER A 83 -1.07 4.19 -6.66
N LEU A 84 -2.24 4.12 -7.29
CA LEU A 84 -2.43 3.36 -8.53
C LEU A 84 -1.60 3.92 -9.68
N LEU A 85 -1.51 5.24 -9.81
CA LEU A 85 -0.70 5.89 -10.83
C LEU A 85 0.77 5.48 -10.71
N TYR A 86 1.37 5.57 -9.52
CA TYR A 86 2.76 5.17 -9.30
C TYR A 86 2.99 3.69 -9.61
N ILE A 87 2.06 2.82 -9.20
CA ILE A 87 2.14 1.38 -9.50
C ILE A 87 2.11 1.16 -11.01
N PHE A 88 1.09 1.65 -11.71
CA PHE A 88 0.95 1.43 -13.15
C PHE A 88 2.07 2.08 -13.96
N GLU A 89 2.57 3.25 -13.54
CA GLU A 89 3.70 3.91 -14.18
C GLU A 89 4.97 3.07 -14.08
N ALA A 90 5.29 2.57 -12.89
CA ALA A 90 6.45 1.70 -12.70
C ALA A 90 6.39 0.46 -13.59
N PHE A 91 5.23 -0.22 -13.65
CA PHE A 91 5.05 -1.40 -14.51
C PHE A 91 5.14 -1.05 -16.01
N LEU A 92 4.48 0.02 -16.46
CA LEU A 92 4.48 0.39 -17.88
C LEU A 92 5.82 0.89 -18.38
N LEU A 93 6.65 1.48 -17.51
CA LEU A 93 7.99 1.93 -17.86
C LEU A 93 8.86 0.78 -18.39
N ILE A 94 8.71 -0.42 -17.84
CA ILE A 94 9.39 -1.63 -18.36
C ILE A 94 8.80 -2.08 -19.70
N LEU A 95 7.49 -2.03 -19.88
CA LEU A 95 6.82 -2.60 -21.06
C LEU A 95 6.93 -1.72 -22.31
N THR A 96 6.79 -0.41 -22.18
CA THR A 96 6.60 0.49 -23.33
C THR A 96 7.79 1.39 -23.65
N SER A 97 8.95 1.18 -23.01
CA SER A 97 10.12 2.08 -23.03
C SER A 97 9.84 3.49 -22.50
N HIS A 98 10.89 4.24 -22.14
CA HIS A 98 10.75 5.55 -21.47
C HIS A 98 10.13 6.58 -22.43
N GLY A 99 8.86 6.97 -22.19
CA GLY A 99 8.20 7.97 -23.03
C GLY A 99 6.79 8.33 -22.55
N LEU A 100 6.20 9.35 -23.18
CA LEU A 100 4.88 9.88 -22.81
C LEU A 100 3.76 8.83 -22.83
N ALA A 101 3.94 7.75 -23.61
CA ALA A 101 2.98 6.65 -23.69
C ALA A 101 2.82 5.90 -22.35
N SER A 102 3.90 5.68 -21.59
CA SER A 102 3.83 5.00 -20.29
C SER A 102 3.06 5.84 -19.28
N THR A 103 3.33 7.14 -19.23
CA THR A 103 2.63 8.07 -18.33
C THR A 103 1.15 8.17 -18.70
N ILE A 104 0.80 8.38 -19.97
CA ILE A 104 -0.61 8.44 -20.40
C ILE A 104 -1.33 7.12 -20.10
N GLY A 105 -0.67 5.99 -20.34
CA GLY A 105 -1.20 4.67 -20.00
C GLY A 105 -1.45 4.53 -18.50
N ALA A 106 -0.51 4.96 -17.65
CA ALA A 106 -0.64 4.90 -16.21
C ALA A 106 -1.80 5.76 -15.70
N PHE A 107 -1.97 6.96 -16.24
CA PHE A 107 -3.13 7.80 -15.97
C PHE A 107 -4.43 7.11 -16.38
N ALA A 108 -4.49 6.50 -17.57
CA ALA A 108 -5.67 5.79 -18.04
C ALA A 108 -6.04 4.61 -17.13
N PHE A 109 -5.06 3.79 -16.71
CA PHE A 109 -5.29 2.67 -15.78
C PHE A 109 -5.67 3.15 -14.38
N ALA A 110 -5.03 4.19 -13.85
CA ALA A 110 -5.35 4.75 -12.55
C ALA A 110 -6.76 5.36 -12.51
N ILE A 111 -7.13 6.15 -13.53
CA ILE A 111 -8.50 6.67 -13.68
C ILE A 111 -9.48 5.51 -13.82
N GLY A 112 -9.16 4.51 -14.64
CA GLY A 112 -9.97 3.30 -14.80
C GLY A 112 -10.22 2.59 -13.47
N GLY A 113 -9.18 2.39 -12.66
CA GLY A 113 -9.30 1.78 -11.32
C GLY A 113 -10.18 2.59 -10.37
N ILE A 114 -10.07 3.92 -10.38
CA ILE A 114 -10.92 4.79 -9.56
C ILE A 114 -12.37 4.81 -10.06
N ILE A 115 -12.61 4.86 -11.36
CA ILE A 115 -13.95 4.76 -11.94
C ILE A 115 -14.58 3.42 -11.54
N LEU A 116 -13.80 2.33 -11.62
CA LEU A 116 -14.25 1.00 -11.26
C LEU A 116 -14.63 0.94 -9.76
N LEU A 117 -13.84 1.53 -8.86
CA LEU A 117 -14.21 1.68 -7.44
C LEU A 117 -15.48 2.53 -7.21
N LEU A 118 -15.72 3.55 -8.04
CA LEU A 118 -16.86 4.44 -7.89
C LEU A 118 -18.17 3.84 -8.43
N LEU A 119 -18.09 3.09 -9.53
CA LEU A 119 -19.25 2.50 -10.20
C LEU A 119 -19.61 1.12 -9.66
N HIS A 120 -18.60 0.32 -9.30
CA HIS A 120 -18.73 -1.05 -8.85
C HIS A 120 -17.92 -1.30 -7.57
N PRO A 121 -18.33 -0.72 -6.41
CA PRO A 121 -17.69 -0.96 -5.11
C PRO A 121 -18.06 -2.35 -4.55
N GLU A 122 -17.94 -3.38 -5.37
CA GLU A 122 -18.18 -4.76 -4.99
C GLU A 122 -16.96 -5.29 -4.21
N TRP A 123 -17.17 -6.23 -3.30
CA TRP A 123 -16.12 -6.70 -2.37
C TRP A 123 -14.85 -7.17 -3.10
N TYR A 124 -14.99 -7.93 -4.18
CA TYR A 124 -13.85 -8.45 -4.94
C TYR A 124 -13.07 -7.36 -5.69
N VAL A 125 -13.71 -6.25 -6.05
CA VAL A 125 -13.06 -5.08 -6.67
C VAL A 125 -12.17 -4.39 -5.64
N VAL A 126 -12.74 -4.14 -4.47
CA VAL A 126 -12.03 -3.48 -3.36
C VAL A 126 -10.84 -4.33 -2.94
N ASP A 127 -11.03 -5.65 -2.83
CA ASP A 127 -9.94 -6.58 -2.50
C ASP A 127 -8.86 -6.58 -3.58
N SER A 128 -9.22 -6.60 -4.86
CA SER A 128 -8.24 -6.60 -5.96
C SER A 128 -7.37 -5.34 -5.96
N ILE A 129 -7.99 -4.16 -5.81
CA ILE A 129 -7.26 -2.89 -5.76
C ILE A 129 -6.47 -2.77 -4.45
N GLY A 130 -7.04 -3.23 -3.33
CA GLY A 130 -6.38 -3.26 -2.04
C GLY A 130 -5.12 -4.13 -2.05
N VAL A 131 -5.19 -5.33 -2.62
CA VAL A 131 -4.05 -6.25 -2.78
C VAL A 131 -3.00 -5.67 -3.72
N LEU A 132 -3.40 -5.04 -4.83
CA LEU A 132 -2.48 -4.35 -5.74
C LEU A 132 -1.73 -3.23 -5.01
N MET A 133 -2.44 -2.39 -4.26
CA MET A 133 -1.85 -1.32 -3.46
C MET A 133 -0.94 -1.85 -2.36
N ALA A 134 -1.36 -2.90 -1.65
CA ALA A 134 -0.54 -3.56 -0.63
C ALA A 134 0.77 -4.08 -1.23
N GLY A 135 0.72 -4.76 -2.38
CA GLY A 135 1.90 -5.22 -3.09
C GLY A 135 2.86 -4.07 -3.47
N GLY A 136 2.31 -2.94 -3.95
CA GLY A 136 3.08 -1.74 -4.23
C GLY A 136 3.77 -1.17 -2.98
N ILE A 137 3.06 -1.05 -1.87
CA ILE A 137 3.62 -0.55 -0.59
C ILE A 137 4.70 -1.49 -0.05
N ILE A 138 4.47 -2.81 -0.12
CA ILE A 138 5.46 -3.83 0.28
C ILE A 138 6.72 -3.72 -0.57
N ALA A 139 6.58 -3.52 -1.89
CA ALA A 139 7.73 -3.33 -2.77
C ALA A 139 8.54 -2.08 -2.39
N ILE A 140 7.88 -0.94 -2.14
CA ILE A 140 8.56 0.31 -1.72
C ILE A 140 9.35 0.09 -0.43
N PHE A 141 8.73 -0.46 0.62
CA PHE A 141 9.44 -0.65 1.88
C PHE A 141 10.49 -1.76 1.81
N GLY A 142 10.24 -2.80 1.00
CA GLY A 142 11.18 -3.89 0.77
C GLY A 142 12.45 -3.47 0.04
N THR A 143 12.37 -2.51 -0.88
CA THR A 143 13.54 -1.96 -1.58
C THR A 143 14.23 -0.83 -0.79
N SER A 144 13.51 -0.16 0.11
CA SER A 144 14.00 1.06 0.77
C SER A 144 14.62 0.85 2.16
N LEU A 145 14.56 -0.36 2.72
CA LEU A 145 15.09 -0.66 4.05
C LEU A 145 15.95 -1.91 4.00
N SER A 146 17.07 -1.89 4.73
CA SER A 146 17.86 -3.11 4.89
C SER A 146 17.17 -4.13 5.79
N ILE A 147 17.49 -5.41 5.58
CA ILE A 147 16.94 -6.54 6.33
C ILE A 147 16.94 -6.31 7.86
N PRO A 148 18.04 -5.88 8.51
CA PRO A 148 18.01 -5.67 9.96
C PRO A 148 17.03 -4.59 10.40
N LEU A 149 16.87 -3.52 9.60
CA LEU A 149 15.95 -2.43 9.92
C LEU A 149 14.49 -2.80 9.70
N ILE A 150 14.18 -3.57 8.64
CA ILE A 150 12.83 -4.13 8.46
C ILE A 150 12.47 -5.03 9.64
N ILE A 151 13.36 -5.93 10.05
CA ILE A 151 13.10 -6.82 11.20
C ILE A 151 12.88 -5.99 12.48
N ALA A 152 13.71 -4.98 12.72
CA ALA A 152 13.54 -4.10 13.87
C ALA A 152 12.19 -3.36 13.84
N LEU A 153 11.79 -2.82 12.69
CA LEU A 153 10.49 -2.16 12.50
C LEU A 153 9.33 -3.11 12.78
N LEU A 154 9.37 -4.34 12.22
CA LEU A 154 8.34 -5.35 12.45
C LEU A 154 8.21 -5.73 13.93
N VAL A 155 9.34 -5.88 14.64
CA VAL A 155 9.34 -6.16 16.09
C VAL A 155 8.75 -4.99 16.87
N ILE A 156 9.13 -3.74 16.56
CA ILE A 156 8.58 -2.54 17.23
C ILE A 156 7.07 -2.46 17.04
N LEU A 157 6.57 -2.66 15.81
CA LEU A 157 5.15 -2.62 15.51
C LEU A 157 4.39 -3.78 16.16
N ALA A 158 4.96 -4.99 16.21
CA ALA A 158 4.38 -6.12 16.91
C ALA A 158 4.26 -5.88 18.43
N ILE A 159 5.28 -5.27 19.05
CA ILE A 159 5.22 -4.88 20.46
C ILE A 159 4.14 -3.81 20.68
N TYR A 160 4.08 -2.80 19.81
CA TYR A 160 3.04 -1.77 19.88
C TYR A 160 1.64 -2.37 19.81
N ASP A 161 1.38 -3.27 18.85
CA ASP A 161 0.09 -3.93 18.68
C ASP A 161 -0.28 -4.78 19.90
N ALA A 162 0.65 -5.59 20.40
CA ALA A 162 0.45 -6.38 21.62
C ALA A 162 0.11 -5.49 22.82
N ILE A 163 0.85 -4.39 23.03
CA ILE A 163 0.55 -3.44 24.11
C ILE A 163 -0.84 -2.84 23.90
N SER A 164 -1.16 -2.39 22.69
CA SER A 164 -2.45 -1.76 22.37
C SER A 164 -3.61 -2.70 22.72
N VAL A 165 -3.56 -3.96 22.28
CA VAL A 165 -4.58 -4.98 22.53
C VAL A 165 -4.69 -5.31 24.02
N TYR A 166 -3.59 -5.69 24.68
CA TYR A 166 -3.64 -6.14 26.08
C TYR A 166 -3.93 -5.00 27.07
N LYS A 167 -3.52 -3.76 26.75
CA LYS A 167 -3.75 -2.60 27.62
C LYS A 167 -5.16 -2.03 27.47
N THR A 168 -5.74 -2.05 26.28
CA THR A 168 -7.09 -1.48 26.06
C THR A 168 -8.22 -2.45 26.40
N LYS A 169 -7.94 -3.75 26.61
CA LYS A 169 -8.91 -4.80 26.98
C LYS A 169 -10.22 -4.68 26.19
N HIS A 170 -10.24 -5.23 24.98
CA HIS A 170 -11.51 -5.75 24.45
C HIS A 170 -11.90 -7.01 25.21
#